data_AF-A0A917NEW7-F1
#
_entry.id   AF-A0A917NEW7-F1
#
_cell.length_a   1.000
_cell.length_b   1.000
_cell.length_c   1.000
_cell.angle_alpha   90.00
_cell.angle_beta   90.00
_cell.angle_gamma   90.00
#
_symmetry.space_group_name_H-M   'P 1'
#
loop_
_entity.id
_entity.type
_entity.pdbx_description
1 polymer ?
#
loop_
_entity_poly.entity_id
_entity_poly.type
_entity_poly.pdbx_seq_one_letter_code
_entity_poly.pdbx_strand_id
1 'polypeptide(L)'
;MPLHDPDEQLAWLIRQGERCGFTLPDAGAHGPDVALSAPPPLTGYKTVSGSRRRKITISPVRYDGHLTVTDPTALAHALQHGIGRAKAYGCGLFSLAPPASMQRASPHPTEPPPHTSRSIP
;
A
#
# COMPACT_ATOMS: atom_id res chain seq x y z
N MET A 1 -0.36 -11.18 -21.18
CA MET A 1 -1.36 -10.17 -21.61
C MET A 1 -1.61 -9.19 -20.46
N PRO A 2 -2.15 -7.99 -20.69
CA PRO A 2 -2.66 -7.15 -19.60
C PRO A 2 -3.87 -7.86 -18.97
N LEU A 3 -3.94 -7.89 -17.64
CA LEU A 3 -5.12 -8.36 -16.92
C LEU A 3 -6.15 -7.24 -17.03
N HIS A 4 -7.19 -7.44 -17.85
CA HIS A 4 -8.24 -6.44 -18.06
C HIS A 4 -9.44 -6.66 -17.14
N ASP A 5 -9.53 -7.86 -16.58
CA ASP A 5 -10.64 -8.26 -15.74
C ASP A 5 -10.38 -7.86 -14.28
N PRO A 6 -11.32 -7.15 -13.63
CA PRO A 6 -11.15 -6.69 -12.25
C PRO A 6 -11.03 -7.85 -11.25
N ASP A 7 -11.68 -8.99 -11.50
CA ASP A 7 -11.55 -10.17 -10.64
C ASP A 7 -10.15 -10.78 -10.76
N GLU A 8 -9.57 -10.80 -11.97
CA GLU A 8 -8.18 -11.26 -12.16
C GLU A 8 -7.15 -10.31 -11.52
N GLN A 9 -7.40 -9.00 -11.58
CA GLN A 9 -6.58 -7.97 -10.93
C GLN A 9 -6.64 -8.10 -9.40
N LEU A 10 -7.83 -8.33 -8.86
CA LEU A 10 -8.03 -8.56 -7.43
C LEU A 10 -7.37 -9.87 -6.98
N ALA A 11 -7.56 -10.97 -7.72
CA ALA A 11 -6.89 -12.24 -7.47
C ALA A 11 -5.36 -12.13 -7.56
N TRP A 12 -4.85 -11.27 -8.44
CA TRP A 12 -3.42 -10.94 -8.47
C TRP A 12 -2.98 -10.21 -7.19
N LEU A 13 -3.74 -9.22 -6.71
CA LEU A 13 -3.42 -8.48 -5.48
C LEU A 13 -3.42 -9.41 -4.25
N ILE A 14 -4.41 -10.30 -4.13
CA ILE A 14 -4.49 -11.29 -3.04
C ILE A 14 -3.23 -12.16 -3.01
N ARG A 15 -2.81 -12.69 -4.16
CA ARG A 15 -1.58 -13.50 -4.28
C ARG A 15 -0.31 -12.71 -3.97
N GLN A 16 -0.28 -11.42 -4.26
CA GLN A 16 0.85 -10.57 -3.84
C GLN A 16 0.84 -10.34 -2.33
N GLY A 17 -0.35 -10.17 -1.74
CA GLY A 17 -0.52 -10.06 -0.29
C GLY A 17 0.14 -11.21 0.46
N GLU A 18 -0.23 -12.44 0.11
CA GLU A 18 0.31 -13.65 0.75
C GLU A 18 1.84 -13.74 0.67
N ARG A 19 2.43 -13.26 -0.43
CA ARG A 19 3.90 -13.24 -0.64
C ARG A 19 4.61 -12.09 0.04
N CYS A 20 3.90 -10.98 0.22
CA CYS A 20 4.45 -9.72 0.73
C CYS A 20 4.06 -9.47 2.19
N GLY A 21 3.39 -10.39 2.87
CA GLY A 21 3.06 -10.23 4.28
C GLY A 21 1.86 -9.34 4.56
N PHE A 22 0.86 -9.31 3.68
CA PHE A 22 -0.42 -8.66 3.94
C PHE A 22 -1.62 -9.46 3.42
N THR A 23 -2.80 -9.23 3.98
CA THR A 23 -4.06 -9.80 3.51
C THR A 23 -5.09 -8.69 3.32
N LEU A 24 -6.07 -8.92 2.44
CA LEU A 24 -7.17 -7.99 2.25
C LEU A 24 -8.30 -8.40 3.20
N PRO A 25 -8.72 -7.55 4.15
CA PRO A 25 -9.86 -7.84 5.00
C PRO A 25 -11.13 -7.92 4.15
N ASP A 26 -11.99 -8.86 4.52
CA ASP A 26 -13.30 -9.02 3.90
C ASP A 26 -14.21 -7.86 4.33
N ALA A 27 -14.75 -7.09 3.37
CA ALA A 27 -15.66 -5.97 3.63
C ALA A 27 -17.11 -6.44 3.81
N GLY A 28 -17.37 -7.75 3.84
CA GLY A 28 -18.70 -8.33 3.89
C GLY A 28 -19.27 -8.55 2.49
N ALA A 29 -20.53 -8.17 2.26
CA ALA A 29 -21.34 -8.61 1.11
C ALA A 29 -20.77 -8.28 -0.30
N HIS A 30 -19.73 -7.44 -0.39
CA HIS A 30 -19.12 -6.99 -1.64
C HIS A 30 -17.70 -7.53 -1.88
N GLY A 31 -17.21 -8.45 -1.03
CA GLY A 31 -15.85 -8.99 -1.12
C GLY A 31 -14.83 -8.13 -0.35
N PRO A 32 -13.53 -8.23 -0.66
CA PRO A 32 -12.48 -7.50 0.05
C PRO A 32 -12.64 -5.98 -0.06
N ASP A 33 -12.24 -5.25 0.97
CA ASP A 33 -12.39 -3.79 1.08
C ASP A 33 -11.37 -3.04 0.20
N VAL A 34 -11.43 -3.29 -1.10
CA VAL A 34 -10.53 -2.72 -2.11
C VAL A 34 -11.31 -2.31 -3.35
N ALA A 35 -11.29 -1.02 -3.65
CA ALA A 35 -11.73 -0.46 -4.91
C ALA A 35 -10.63 -0.54 -5.97
N LEU A 36 -10.97 -1.07 -7.14
CA LEU A 36 -10.10 -1.06 -8.32
C LEU A 36 -10.47 0.10 -9.23
N SER A 37 -9.46 0.83 -9.68
CA SER A 37 -9.61 1.91 -10.67
C SER A 37 -8.53 1.76 -11.73
N ALA A 38 -8.88 1.94 -13.00
CA ALA A 38 -7.93 1.87 -14.11
C ALA A 38 -7.57 3.29 -14.59
N PRO A 39 -6.45 3.88 -14.12
CA PRO A 39 -5.99 5.16 -14.66
C PRO A 39 -5.64 5.05 -16.15
N PRO A 40 -5.59 6.20 -16.87
CA PRO A 40 -5.26 6.21 -18.28
C PRO A 40 -3.93 5.50 -18.56
N PRO A 41 -3.84 4.74 -19.67
CA PRO A 41 -2.64 3.97 -20.00
C PRO A 41 -1.45 4.90 -20.21
N LEU A 42 -0.32 4.56 -19.59
CA LEU A 42 0.93 5.26 -19.74
C LEU A 42 1.66 4.72 -20.96
N THR A 43 1.85 5.57 -21.98
CA THR A 43 2.71 5.27 -23.12
C THR A 43 4.10 5.83 -22.91
N GLY A 44 5.11 4.97 -23.01
CA GLY A 44 6.52 5.33 -22.94
C GLY A 44 7.32 4.73 -24.09
N TYR A 45 8.62 5.02 -24.11
CA TYR A 45 9.56 4.41 -25.05
C TYR A 45 10.66 3.71 -24.27
N LYS A 46 10.85 2.42 -24.55
CA LYS A 46 11.99 1.66 -24.02
C LYS A 46 13.05 1.59 -25.10
N THR A 47 14.28 2.01 -24.79
CA THR A 47 15.43 1.75 -25.66
C THR A 47 15.75 0.27 -25.59
N VAL A 48 15.65 -0.41 -26.73
CA VAL A 48 16.11 -1.78 -26.91
C VAL A 48 17.39 -1.70 -27.74
N SER A 49 18.36 -2.58 -27.44
CA SER A 49 19.73 -2.59 -27.97
C SER A 49 19.90 -1.97 -29.37
N GLY A 50 20.88 -1.06 -29.52
CA GLY A 50 21.24 -0.46 -30.81
C GLY A 50 20.32 0.67 -31.30
N SER A 51 19.99 1.63 -30.43
CA SER A 51 19.26 2.88 -30.78
C SER A 51 17.78 2.72 -31.19
N ARG A 52 17.19 1.53 -31.08
CA ARG A 52 15.78 1.29 -31.43
C ARG A 52 14.87 1.56 -30.23
N ARG A 53 14.09 2.64 -30.27
CA ARG A 53 13.07 2.96 -29.27
C ARG A 53 11.78 2.19 -29.58
N ARG A 54 11.42 1.23 -28.73
CA ARG A 54 10.15 0.51 -28.84
C ARG A 54 9.09 1.22 -28.00
N LYS A 55 7.96 1.57 -28.62
CA LYS A 55 6.79 2.09 -27.90
C LYS A 55 6.27 1.00 -26.96
N ILE A 56 6.12 1.33 -25.70
CA ILE A 56 5.53 0.48 -24.68
C ILE A 56 4.26 1.15 -24.16
N THR A 57 3.21 0.36 -23.97
CA THR A 57 1.97 0.80 -23.34
C THR A 57 1.85 0.05 -22.02
N ILE A 58 1.66 0.78 -20.94
CA ILE A 58 1.46 0.25 -19.61
C ILE A 58 0.05 0.63 -19.20
N SER A 59 -0.76 -0.36 -18.88
CA SER A 59 -2.10 -0.14 -18.31
C SER A 59 -1.97 -0.27 -16.79
N PRO A 60 -1.83 0.84 -16.05
CA PRO A 60 -1.79 0.81 -14.60
C PRO A 60 -3.15 0.44 -14.03
N VAL A 61 -3.13 -0.24 -12.87
CA VAL A 61 -4.30 -0.48 -12.04
C VAL A 61 -4.02 0.17 -10.69
N ARG A 62 -4.95 0.97 -10.21
CA ARG A 62 -4.93 1.58 -8.89
C ARG A 62 -5.84 0.75 -7.98
N TYR A 63 -5.29 0.33 -6.86
CA TYR A 63 -6.02 -0.33 -5.79
C TYR A 63 -6.10 0.66 -4.63
N ASP A 64 -7.29 0.89 -4.10
CA ASP A 64 -7.54 1.80 -2.98
C ASP A 64 -8.43 1.09 -1.96
N GLY A 65 -8.07 1.12 -0.68
CA GLY A 65 -8.81 0.38 0.34
C GLY A 65 -7.97 0.02 1.55
N HIS A 66 -8.44 -0.96 2.31
CA HIS A 66 -7.77 -1.41 3.53
C HIS A 66 -7.04 -2.74 3.34
N LEU A 67 -5.97 -2.93 4.11
CA LEU A 67 -5.25 -4.18 4.21
C LEU A 67 -4.86 -4.46 5.66
N THR A 68 -4.68 -5.74 5.97
CA THR A 68 -4.16 -6.21 7.24
C THR A 68 -2.72 -6.68 7.05
N VAL A 69 -1.79 -6.14 7.84
CA VAL A 69 -0.40 -6.57 7.82
C VAL A 69 -0.28 -7.88 8.58
N THR A 70 0.19 -8.94 7.91
CA THR A 70 0.45 -10.24 8.55
C THR A 70 1.92 -10.43 8.88
N ASP A 71 2.84 -9.91 8.06
CA ASP A 71 4.27 -9.88 8.30
C ASP A 71 4.83 -8.48 7.97
N PRO A 72 5.13 -7.65 8.98
CA PRO A 72 5.62 -6.30 8.76
C PRO A 72 7.02 -6.26 8.12
N THR A 73 7.85 -7.29 8.30
CA THR A 73 9.19 -7.35 7.70
C THR A 73 9.10 -7.68 6.21
N ALA A 74 8.28 -8.67 5.85
CA ALA A 74 8.01 -8.98 4.45
C ALA A 74 7.36 -7.79 3.72
N LEU A 75 6.42 -7.11 4.39
CA LEU A 75 5.76 -5.93 3.83
C LEU A 75 6.74 -4.78 3.66
N ALA A 76 7.55 -4.46 4.68
CA ALA A 76 8.56 -3.41 4.59
C ALA A 76 9.55 -3.69 3.46
N HIS A 77 9.96 -4.94 3.27
CA HIS A 77 10.81 -5.34 2.15
C HIS A 77 10.08 -5.13 0.81
N ALA A 78 8.82 -5.55 0.70
CA ALA A 78 8.02 -5.38 -0.50
C ALA A 78 7.78 -3.90 -0.86
N LEU A 79 7.56 -3.03 0.13
CA LEU A 79 7.40 -1.58 -0.05
C LEU A 79 8.69 -0.94 -0.57
N GLN A 80 9.84 -1.31 0.01
CA GLN A 80 11.15 -0.80 -0.41
C GLN A 80 11.53 -1.24 -1.82
N HIS A 81 11.17 -2.47 -2.19
CA HIS A 81 11.50 -3.02 -3.50
C HIS A 81 10.41 -2.78 -4.54
N GLY A 82 9.25 -2.23 -4.14
CA GLY A 82 8.03 -2.09 -4.93
C GLY A 82 7.30 -3.42 -5.17
N ILE A 83 5.99 -3.37 -5.36
CA ILE A 83 5.15 -4.54 -5.61
C ILE A 83 4.77 -4.60 -7.10
N GLY A 84 5.03 -5.74 -7.75
CA GLY A 84 4.64 -6.00 -9.13
C GLY A 84 5.65 -5.60 -10.23
N ARG A 85 5.17 -5.61 -11.48
CA ARG A 85 5.95 -5.34 -12.70
C ARG A 85 5.89 -3.86 -13.09
N ALA A 86 6.91 -3.38 -13.80
CA ALA A 86 7.01 -2.00 -14.32
C ALA A 86 7.33 -0.89 -13.28
N LYS A 87 8.08 -1.23 -12.22
CA LYS A 87 8.66 -0.30 -11.23
C LYS A 87 9.37 0.90 -11.84
N ALA A 88 10.10 0.67 -12.93
CA ALA A 88 10.81 1.70 -13.68
C ALA A 88 9.89 2.72 -14.40
N TYR A 89 8.57 2.50 -14.40
CA TYR A 89 7.59 3.31 -15.11
C TYR A 89 6.51 3.87 -14.18
N GLY A 90 6.79 3.97 -12.87
CA GLY A 90 5.88 4.53 -11.88
C GLY A 90 4.75 3.58 -11.44
N CYS A 91 4.80 2.30 -11.85
CA CYS A 91 3.86 1.27 -11.41
C CYS A 91 4.52 0.40 -10.34
N GLY A 92 3.91 0.30 -9.16
CA GLY A 92 4.43 -0.50 -8.04
C GLY A 92 4.83 0.31 -6.79
N LEU A 93 4.55 1.62 -6.79
CA LEU A 93 4.52 2.40 -5.56
C LEU A 93 3.27 1.99 -4.78
N PHE A 94 3.47 1.56 -3.54
CA PHE A 94 2.42 1.18 -2.63
C PHE A 94 2.47 2.16 -1.46
N SER A 95 1.43 3.00 -1.33
CA SER A 95 1.34 4.01 -0.28
C SER A 95 0.44 3.49 0.84
N LEU A 96 0.97 3.49 2.06
CA LEU A 96 0.21 3.12 3.26
C LEU A 96 0.01 4.36 4.11
N ALA A 97 -1.22 4.51 4.60
CA ALA A 97 -1.56 5.45 5.65
C ALA A 97 -2.30 4.67 6.75
N PRO A 98 -2.08 5.03 8.04
CA PRO A 98 -2.89 4.47 9.10
C PRO A 98 -4.36 4.85 8.88
N PRO A 99 -5.33 3.94 9.14
CA PRO A 99 -6.73 4.29 9.06
C PRO A 99 -7.03 5.43 10.03
N ALA A 100 -7.90 6.36 9.64
CA ALA A 100 -8.17 7.61 10.37
C ALA A 100 -8.65 7.41 11.83
N SER A 101 -9.02 6.17 12.19
CA SER A 101 -9.42 5.76 13.54
C SER A 101 -8.26 5.37 14.46
N MET A 102 -7.02 5.22 13.97
CA MET A 102 -5.86 5.03 14.83
C MET A 102 -5.31 6.39 15.26
N GLN A 103 -6.12 7.13 16.02
CA GLN A 103 -5.58 8.22 16.82
C GLN A 103 -4.54 7.60 17.76
N ARG A 104 -3.29 7.99 17.53
CA ARG A 104 -2.16 7.86 18.45
C ARG A 104 -2.71 8.07 19.85
N ALA A 105 -2.78 7.02 20.66
CA ALA A 105 -2.96 7.18 22.09
C ALA A 105 -1.86 8.17 22.51
N SER A 106 -2.26 9.38 22.90
CA SER A 106 -1.33 10.36 23.44
C SER A 106 -0.51 9.68 24.53
N PRO A 107 0.81 9.80 24.55
CA PRO A 107 1.53 9.54 25.78
C PRO A 107 0.98 10.55 26.79
N HIS A 108 0.21 10.06 27.76
CA HIS A 108 -0.24 10.85 28.89
C HIS A 108 0.99 11.54 29.48
N PRO A 109 1.06 12.88 29.57
CA PRO A 109 2.09 13.51 30.36
C PRO A 109 1.84 13.08 31.81
N THR A 110 2.73 12.26 32.35
CA THR A 110 2.73 11.94 33.79
C THR A 110 2.73 13.24 34.55
N GLU A 111 1.59 13.55 35.17
CA GLU A 111 1.38 14.70 36.03
C GLU A 111 2.48 14.70 37.11
N PRO A 112 3.22 15.81 37.32
CA PRO A 112 4.17 15.88 38.41
C PRO A 112 3.41 15.85 39.75
N PRO A 113 3.91 15.14 40.77
CA PRO A 113 3.20 14.99 42.03
C PRO A 113 2.99 16.35 42.73
N PRO A 114 1.85 16.55 43.43
CA PRO A 114 1.63 17.75 44.20
C PRO A 114 2.50 17.74 45.47
N HIS A 115 3.61 18.49 45.46
CA HIS A 115 4.29 18.88 46.70
C HIS A 115 3.87 20.29 47.07
N THR A 116 2.74 20.41 47.77
CA THR A 116 2.43 21.64 48.49
C THR A 116 2.04 21.28 49.92
N SER A 117 3.01 20.76 50.68
CA SER A 117 2.91 20.74 52.14
C SER A 117 3.74 21.88 52.71
N ARG A 118 3.15 23.07 52.54
CA ARG A 118 3.17 24.24 53.42
C ARG A 118 3.96 24.08 54.72
N SER A 119 5.02 24.89 54.84
CA SER A 119 5.64 25.31 56.09
C SER A 119 4.60 25.91 57.04
N ILE A 120 4.63 25.51 58.32
CA ILE A 120 4.15 26.32 59.44
C ILE A 120 5.15 26.13 60.60
N PRO A 121 5.70 27.22 61.19
CA PRO A 121 6.59 27.18 62.36
C PRO A 121 5.87 26.91 63.68
#